data_AF-D3IN27-F1
#
_entry.id   AF-D3IN27-F1
#
_cell.length_a   1.000
_cell.length_b   1.000
_cell.length_c   1.000
_cell.angle_alpha   90.00
_cell.angle_beta   90.00
_cell.angle_gamma   90.00
#
_symmetry.space_group_name_H-M   'P 1'
#
loop_
_entity.id
_entity.type
_entity.pdbx_description
1 polymer ?
#
loop_
_entity_poly.entity_id
_entity_poly.type
_entity_poly.pdbx_seq_one_letter_code
_entity_poly.pdbx_strand_id
1 'polypeptide(L)'
;MKKNVFYYYILVLVAALWQTQARAADYYVEVGGVHITSDNYKNITAAGGFTAVKKGKITFDNSTRTLTLNNVLIKPDEYKPGISMFIDSENKERPLIIKLVGRNVIEPTNSVAVETLENAVVVTGSGSLEVSGNVSLSPGGQLTIQGGCTIEAKSPVWGNAITIDDAQVHAVRLWEDEPCMCAFRGIKLKGGSYLASPQGATCEYRGDMYHAIRGYVFVKGKEICGEVLIKRGKNTGIDNAATPPSTKEDVIYTLDGIRMKLPFERLPKGVYVVNGKKVKKE
;
A
#
# COMPACT_ATOMS: atom_id res chain seq x y z
N MET A 1 35.96 -4.65 -56.96
CA MET A 1 36.03 -4.71 -55.48
C MET A 1 35.37 -3.50 -54.77
N LYS A 2 34.19 -3.00 -55.20
CA LYS A 2 33.58 -1.81 -54.52
C LYS A 2 32.13 -1.96 -54.07
N LYS A 3 31.29 -2.76 -54.74
CA LYS A 3 29.88 -2.95 -54.32
C LYS A 3 29.70 -3.97 -53.19
N ASN A 4 30.37 -5.12 -53.25
CA ASN A 4 30.17 -6.20 -52.26
C ASN A 4 30.74 -5.85 -50.88
N VAL A 5 31.83 -5.06 -50.84
CA VAL A 5 32.42 -4.54 -49.61
C VAL A 5 31.50 -3.49 -48.97
N PHE A 6 30.88 -2.61 -49.77
CA PHE A 6 29.92 -1.61 -49.30
C PHE A 6 28.65 -2.22 -48.70
N TYR A 7 28.09 -3.27 -49.32
CA TYR A 7 26.95 -4.01 -48.76
C TYR A 7 27.29 -4.69 -47.43
N TYR A 8 28.52 -5.21 -47.30
CA TYR A 8 28.97 -5.82 -46.05
C TYR A 8 29.06 -4.80 -44.91
N TYR A 9 29.56 -3.58 -45.19
CA TYR A 9 29.58 -2.50 -44.20
C TYR A 9 28.17 -2.02 -43.80
N ILE A 10 27.21 -1.97 -44.74
CA ILE A 10 25.81 -1.67 -44.42
C ILE A 10 25.19 -2.76 -43.54
N LEU A 11 25.43 -4.04 -43.84
CA LEU A 11 24.91 -5.15 -43.02
C LEU A 11 25.49 -5.15 -41.60
N VAL A 12 26.79 -4.84 -41.44
CA VAL A 12 27.43 -4.72 -40.12
C VAL A 12 26.87 -3.51 -39.34
N LEU A 13 26.63 -2.38 -39.99
CA LEU A 13 26.02 -1.20 -39.36
C LEU A 13 24.56 -1.47 -38.94
N VAL A 14 23.76 -2.15 -39.77
CA VAL A 14 22.37 -2.51 -39.43
C VAL A 14 22.31 -3.54 -38.29
N ALA A 15 23.24 -4.51 -38.27
CA ALA A 15 23.36 -5.47 -37.16
C ALA A 15 23.79 -4.79 -35.84
N ALA A 16 24.71 -3.82 -35.90
CA ALA A 16 25.12 -3.04 -34.72
C ALA A 16 23.99 -2.11 -34.20
N LEU A 17 23.16 -1.58 -35.10
CA LEU A 17 21.98 -0.79 -34.74
C LEU A 17 20.84 -1.63 -34.16
N TRP A 18 20.72 -2.91 -34.54
CA TRP A 18 19.78 -3.84 -33.89
C TRP A 18 20.22 -4.29 -32.50
N GLN A 19 21.53 -4.33 -32.23
CA GLN A 19 22.10 -4.69 -30.92
C GLN A 19 22.07 -3.53 -29.90
N THR A 20 21.61 -2.33 -30.28
CA THR A 20 21.60 -1.13 -29.43
C THR A 20 20.20 -0.60 -29.14
N GLN A 21 19.18 -1.48 -29.05
CA GLN A 21 18.03 -1.12 -28.21
C GLN A 21 18.50 -1.13 -26.75
N ALA A 22 18.67 0.06 -26.16
CA ALA A 22 18.90 0.19 -24.74
C ALA A 22 17.78 -0.57 -24.01
N ARG A 23 18.12 -1.67 -23.33
CA ARG A 23 17.15 -2.45 -22.56
C ARG A 23 16.57 -1.53 -21.49
N ALA A 24 15.24 -1.47 -21.40
CA ALA A 24 14.55 -0.74 -20.36
C ALA A 24 15.13 -1.09 -18.99
N ALA A 25 15.41 -0.07 -18.17
CA ALA A 25 15.91 -0.30 -16.82
C ALA A 25 14.80 -0.95 -15.99
N ASP A 26 15.11 -2.07 -15.35
CA ASP A 26 14.20 -2.78 -14.46
C ASP A 26 14.24 -2.10 -13.08
N TYR A 27 13.07 -1.84 -12.50
CA TYR A 27 12.96 -1.24 -11.17
C TYR A 27 12.72 -2.30 -10.07
N TYR A 28 12.83 -3.58 -10.42
CA TYR A 28 12.80 -4.76 -9.53
C TYR A 28 11.46 -4.98 -8.81
N VAL A 29 10.46 -4.16 -9.10
CA VAL A 29 9.11 -4.25 -8.52
C VAL A 29 8.17 -4.75 -9.60
N GLU A 30 7.33 -5.72 -9.28
CA GLU A 30 6.24 -6.15 -10.16
C GLU A 30 4.87 -5.84 -9.56
N VAL A 31 3.88 -5.70 -10.45
CA VAL A 31 2.47 -5.70 -10.10
C VAL A 31 1.79 -6.79 -10.92
N GLY A 32 1.32 -7.84 -10.25
CA GLY A 32 0.68 -9.00 -10.88
C GLY A 32 1.58 -9.76 -11.86
N GLY A 33 2.87 -9.87 -11.55
CA GLY A 33 3.86 -10.55 -12.39
C GLY A 33 4.31 -9.76 -13.62
N VAL A 34 4.10 -8.44 -13.64
CA VAL A 34 4.62 -7.55 -14.68
C VAL A 34 5.60 -6.58 -14.04
N HIS A 35 6.85 -6.61 -14.51
CA HIS A 35 7.91 -5.70 -14.07
C HIS A 35 7.58 -4.24 -14.36
N ILE A 36 7.83 -3.37 -13.38
CA ILE A 36 7.89 -1.93 -13.58
C ILE A 36 9.28 -1.58 -14.13
N THR A 37 9.33 -0.90 -15.26
CA THR A 37 10.55 -0.50 -15.94
C THR A 37 10.54 0.99 -16.28
N SER A 38 11.68 1.52 -16.75
CA SER A 38 11.79 2.87 -17.28
C SER A 38 10.79 3.21 -18.39
N ASP A 39 10.28 2.19 -19.08
CA ASP A 39 9.40 2.37 -20.24
C ASP A 39 7.93 2.41 -19.83
N ASN A 40 7.55 1.68 -18.78
CA ASN A 40 6.15 1.49 -18.42
C ASN A 40 5.71 2.12 -17.09
N TYR A 41 6.63 2.63 -16.24
CA TYR A 41 6.29 3.11 -14.89
C TYR A 41 5.25 4.25 -14.84
N LYS A 42 5.07 4.96 -15.96
CA LYS A 42 4.06 6.02 -16.10
C LYS A 42 2.67 5.50 -16.50
N ASN A 43 2.55 4.23 -16.91
CA ASN A 43 1.33 3.60 -17.38
C ASN A 43 1.09 2.24 -16.70
N ILE A 44 0.99 2.24 -15.38
CA ILE A 44 0.68 1.03 -14.59
C ILE A 44 -0.84 0.79 -14.60
N THR A 45 -1.33 0.38 -15.77
CA THR A 45 -2.75 0.11 -16.03
C THR A 45 -2.90 -1.19 -16.84
N ALA A 46 -4.12 -1.73 -16.91
CA ALA A 46 -4.39 -2.88 -17.78
C ALA A 46 -4.00 -2.63 -19.25
N ALA A 47 -4.22 -1.42 -19.77
CA ALA A 47 -3.82 -1.04 -21.13
C ALA A 47 -2.30 -0.91 -21.29
N GLY A 48 -1.57 -0.63 -20.20
CA GLY A 48 -0.11 -0.63 -20.16
C GLY A 48 0.51 -2.02 -19.94
N GLY A 49 -0.27 -3.09 -20.03
CA GLY A 49 0.19 -4.47 -19.85
C GLY A 49 -0.01 -5.04 -18.44
N PHE A 50 -0.39 -4.21 -17.46
CA PHE A 50 -0.65 -4.65 -16.07
C PHE A 50 -2.07 -5.19 -15.92
N THR A 51 -2.36 -6.30 -16.59
CA THR A 51 -3.70 -6.90 -16.68
C THR A 51 -4.31 -7.28 -15.32
N ALA A 52 -3.48 -7.47 -14.30
CA ALA A 52 -3.91 -7.71 -12.93
C ALA A 52 -4.62 -6.50 -12.28
N VAL A 53 -4.37 -5.27 -12.76
CA VAL A 53 -4.99 -4.04 -12.24
C VAL A 53 -6.42 -3.93 -12.79
N LYS A 54 -7.42 -4.20 -11.96
CA LYS A 54 -8.84 -4.21 -12.37
C LYS A 54 -9.53 -2.87 -12.12
N LYS A 55 -9.03 -2.07 -11.18
CA LYS A 55 -9.58 -0.75 -10.83
C LYS A 55 -8.51 0.12 -10.18
N GLY A 56 -8.74 1.43 -10.20
CA GLY A 56 -8.00 2.42 -9.45
C GLY A 56 -6.78 2.94 -10.19
N LYS A 57 -5.95 3.70 -9.48
CA LYS A 57 -4.73 4.29 -10.03
C LYS A 57 -3.53 3.83 -9.23
N ILE A 58 -2.52 3.35 -9.95
CA ILE A 58 -1.19 3.05 -9.42
C ILE A 58 -0.19 4.03 -10.03
N THR A 59 0.68 4.59 -9.21
CA THR A 59 1.84 5.38 -9.69
C THR A 59 3.10 4.91 -9.00
N PHE A 60 4.21 4.91 -9.72
CA PHE A 60 5.51 4.54 -9.18
C PHE A 60 6.51 5.70 -9.28
N ASP A 61 7.15 6.01 -8.16
CA ASP A 61 8.29 6.91 -8.09
C ASP A 61 9.57 6.11 -7.83
N ASN A 62 10.40 5.97 -8.85
CA ASN A 62 11.66 5.24 -8.75
C ASN A 62 12.73 5.96 -7.91
N SER A 63 12.59 7.26 -7.62
CA SER A 63 13.55 8.03 -6.79
C SER A 63 13.33 7.81 -5.29
N THR A 64 12.12 7.38 -4.90
CA THR A 64 11.79 6.95 -3.53
C THR A 64 11.41 5.46 -3.38
N ARG A 65 11.25 4.73 -4.50
CA ARG A 65 10.70 3.37 -4.61
C ARG A 65 9.32 3.32 -3.96
N THR A 66 8.51 4.32 -4.30
CA THR A 66 7.15 4.47 -3.77
C THR A 66 6.14 4.04 -4.81
N LEU A 67 5.41 2.98 -4.51
CA LEU A 67 4.21 2.55 -5.21
C LEU A 67 2.99 3.14 -4.49
N THR A 68 2.32 4.11 -5.11
CA THR A 68 1.08 4.69 -4.55
C THR A 68 -0.13 3.96 -5.11
N LEU A 69 -0.95 3.39 -4.21
CA LEU A 69 -2.21 2.72 -4.53
C LEU A 69 -3.37 3.65 -4.17
N ASN A 70 -4.19 4.01 -5.17
CA ASN A 70 -5.35 4.87 -4.98
C ASN A 70 -6.64 4.18 -5.47
N ASN A 71 -7.45 3.72 -4.52
CA ASN A 71 -8.70 2.98 -4.76
C ASN A 71 -8.53 1.78 -5.70
N VAL A 72 -7.43 1.04 -5.50
CA VAL A 72 -6.97 -0.02 -6.40
C VAL A 72 -7.62 -1.36 -6.09
N LEU A 73 -7.85 -2.14 -7.14
CA LEU A 73 -8.12 -3.58 -7.06
C LEU A 73 -7.11 -4.33 -7.93
N ILE A 74 -6.24 -5.13 -7.30
CA ILE A 74 -5.29 -6.01 -7.98
C ILE A 74 -5.76 -7.46 -7.83
N LYS A 75 -5.97 -8.12 -8.97
CA LYS A 75 -6.32 -9.54 -9.07
C LYS A 75 -5.38 -10.19 -10.10
N PRO A 76 -4.24 -10.72 -9.65
CA PRO A 76 -3.29 -11.38 -10.54
C PRO A 76 -3.83 -12.75 -10.97
N ASP A 77 -3.19 -13.35 -11.97
CA ASP A 77 -3.47 -14.74 -12.33
C ASP A 77 -3.06 -15.67 -11.17
N GLU A 78 -3.56 -16.90 -11.20
CA GLU A 78 -3.22 -17.91 -10.20
C GLU A 78 -1.70 -18.10 -10.07
N TYR A 79 -1.24 -18.32 -8.84
CA TYR A 79 0.17 -18.45 -8.45
C TYR A 79 1.04 -17.20 -8.63
N LYS A 80 0.52 -16.11 -9.18
CA LYS A 80 1.25 -14.84 -9.24
C LYS A 80 0.99 -13.99 -8.00
N PRO A 81 2.04 -13.34 -7.46
CA PRO A 81 1.88 -12.42 -6.36
C PRO A 81 1.13 -11.15 -6.80
N GLY A 82 0.52 -10.46 -5.84
CA GLY A 82 -0.10 -9.17 -6.10
C GLY A 82 0.94 -8.09 -6.41
N ILE A 83 1.88 -7.90 -5.49
CA ILE A 83 3.05 -7.04 -5.62
C ILE A 83 4.27 -7.84 -5.16
N SER A 84 5.32 -7.89 -5.96
CA SER A 84 6.58 -8.55 -5.62
C SER A 84 7.75 -7.58 -5.78
N MET A 85 8.84 -7.83 -5.05
CA MET A 85 10.12 -7.16 -5.29
C MET A 85 11.27 -8.17 -5.29
N PHE A 86 12.05 -8.16 -6.36
CA PHE A 86 13.30 -8.89 -6.46
C PHE A 86 14.46 -8.16 -5.78
N ILE A 87 15.60 -8.83 -5.62
CA ILE A 87 16.78 -8.23 -5.00
C ILE A 87 17.32 -7.11 -5.89
N ASP A 88 17.20 -5.87 -5.42
CA ASP A 88 17.96 -4.73 -5.95
C ASP A 88 19.32 -4.71 -5.26
N SER A 89 20.33 -5.29 -5.91
CA SER A 89 21.68 -5.45 -5.36
C SER A 89 22.42 -4.13 -5.17
N GLU A 90 22.03 -3.09 -5.91
CA GLU A 90 22.63 -1.75 -5.85
C GLU A 90 22.06 -0.93 -4.70
N ASN A 91 20.78 -1.16 -4.36
CA ASN A 91 20.06 -0.42 -3.34
C ASN A 91 19.33 -1.36 -2.36
N LYS A 92 20.08 -2.29 -1.76
CA LYS A 92 19.57 -3.33 -0.85
C LYS A 92 18.89 -2.77 0.40
N GLU A 93 19.42 -1.68 0.95
CA GLU A 93 18.90 -1.07 2.18
C GLU A 93 17.63 -0.25 1.94
N ARG A 94 17.36 0.08 0.68
CA ARG A 94 16.20 0.87 0.32
C ARG A 94 14.93 0.03 0.45
N PRO A 95 13.88 0.51 1.14
CA PRO A 95 12.63 -0.21 1.23
C PRO A 95 11.78 -0.06 -0.04
N LEU A 96 10.85 -0.99 -0.25
CA LEU A 96 9.66 -0.73 -1.07
C LEU A 96 8.64 0.03 -0.21
N ILE A 97 8.24 1.22 -0.65
CA ILE A 97 7.20 2.01 0.02
C ILE A 97 5.87 1.79 -0.71
N ILE A 98 4.86 1.32 0.01
CA ILE A 98 3.49 1.19 -0.47
C ILE A 98 2.64 2.27 0.20
N LYS A 99 2.27 3.30 -0.57
CA LYS A 99 1.48 4.42 -0.07
C LYS A 99 0.01 4.24 -0.42
N LEU A 100 -0.84 4.15 0.59
CA LEU A 100 -2.26 3.88 0.49
C LEU A 100 -3.07 5.18 0.47
N VAL A 101 -3.94 5.30 -0.53
CA VAL A 101 -4.96 6.34 -0.65
C VAL A 101 -6.31 5.66 -0.93
N GLY A 102 -7.36 6.07 -0.21
CA GLY A 102 -8.68 5.45 -0.34
C GLY A 102 -8.68 3.97 0.08
N ARG A 103 -9.57 3.16 -0.50
CA ARG A 103 -9.71 1.73 -0.18
C ARG A 103 -9.05 0.87 -1.25
N ASN A 104 -7.98 0.16 -0.89
CA ASN A 104 -7.22 -0.70 -1.80
C ASN A 104 -7.43 -2.17 -1.45
N VAL A 105 -7.40 -3.03 -2.48
CA VAL A 105 -7.65 -4.46 -2.35
C VAL A 105 -6.67 -5.23 -3.23
N ILE A 106 -6.02 -6.25 -2.67
CA ILE A 106 -5.13 -7.16 -3.40
C ILE A 106 -5.54 -8.59 -3.09
N GLU A 107 -6.02 -9.31 -4.10
CA GLU A 107 -6.62 -10.64 -3.97
C GLU A 107 -5.90 -11.65 -4.90
N PRO A 108 -4.68 -12.10 -4.55
CA PRO A 108 -4.03 -13.18 -5.27
C PRO A 108 -4.70 -14.53 -4.96
N THR A 109 -4.60 -15.47 -5.90
CA THR A 109 -5.06 -16.85 -5.72
C THR A 109 -3.85 -17.77 -5.62
N ASN A 110 -3.79 -18.60 -4.58
CA ASN A 110 -2.69 -19.54 -4.32
C ASN A 110 -1.29 -18.89 -4.32
N SER A 111 -1.20 -17.64 -3.87
CA SER A 111 0.05 -16.86 -3.83
C SER A 111 0.01 -15.81 -2.70
N VAL A 112 1.03 -14.95 -2.64
CA VAL A 112 1.23 -13.91 -1.62
C VAL A 112 0.75 -12.54 -2.15
N ALA A 113 0.08 -11.74 -1.33
CA ALA A 113 -0.41 -10.43 -1.79
C ALA A 113 0.72 -9.40 -1.95
N VAL A 114 1.62 -9.30 -0.96
CA VAL A 114 2.85 -8.50 -1.06
C VAL A 114 4.04 -9.28 -0.54
N GLU A 115 5.06 -9.45 -1.38
CA GLU A 115 6.30 -10.13 -1.00
C GLU A 115 7.56 -9.39 -1.48
N THR A 116 8.65 -9.57 -0.76
CA THR A 116 9.98 -9.14 -1.17
C THR A 116 10.99 -10.20 -0.76
N LEU A 117 12.09 -10.35 -1.51
CA LEU A 117 13.10 -11.36 -1.19
C LEU A 117 13.94 -11.00 0.03
N GLU A 118 14.54 -9.80 0.06
CA GLU A 118 15.40 -9.34 1.17
C GLU A 118 15.01 -7.94 1.68
N ASN A 119 14.40 -7.12 0.82
CA ASN A 119 14.18 -5.71 1.11
C ASN A 119 13.07 -5.49 2.14
N ALA A 120 13.20 -4.42 2.93
CA ALA A 120 12.14 -3.96 3.81
C ALA A 120 10.93 -3.44 3.02
N VAL A 121 9.76 -3.50 3.64
CA VAL A 121 8.51 -2.90 3.13
C VAL A 121 7.98 -1.90 4.13
N VAL A 122 7.62 -0.71 3.65
CA VAL A 122 6.94 0.32 4.42
C VAL A 122 5.55 0.54 3.83
N VAL A 123 4.51 0.21 4.59
CA VAL A 123 3.11 0.51 4.23
C VAL A 123 2.69 1.78 4.95
N THR A 124 2.23 2.78 4.21
CA THR A 124 1.90 4.10 4.78
C THR A 124 0.73 4.81 4.09
N GLY A 125 0.39 6.02 4.53
CA GLY A 125 -0.72 6.83 4.02
C GLY A 125 -2.02 6.60 4.81
N SER A 126 -2.98 7.52 4.67
CA SER A 126 -4.25 7.46 5.43
C SER A 126 -5.29 6.49 4.87
N GLY A 127 -4.97 5.78 3.78
CA GLY A 127 -5.86 4.80 3.16
C GLY A 127 -5.92 3.45 3.88
N SER A 128 -6.73 2.56 3.32
CA SER A 128 -6.82 1.16 3.76
C SER A 128 -6.34 0.19 2.69
N LEU A 129 -5.89 -0.97 3.16
CA LEU A 129 -5.50 -2.11 2.34
C LEU A 129 -6.14 -3.38 2.89
N GLU A 130 -6.95 -4.03 2.06
CA GLU A 130 -7.46 -5.37 2.28
C GLU A 130 -6.64 -6.35 1.45
N VAL A 131 -6.09 -7.37 2.10
CA VAL A 131 -5.19 -8.35 1.47
C VAL A 131 -5.63 -9.77 1.83
N SER A 132 -5.50 -10.68 0.86
CA SER A 132 -5.77 -12.11 1.01
C SER A 132 -4.70 -12.94 0.31
N GLY A 133 -4.98 -14.23 0.10
CA GLY A 133 -4.03 -15.19 -0.48
C GLY A 133 -3.52 -16.16 0.57
N ASN A 134 -2.49 -16.93 0.25
CA ASN A 134 -1.86 -17.85 1.19
C ASN A 134 -1.19 -17.08 2.34
N VAL A 135 -0.63 -15.91 2.02
CA VAL A 135 -0.01 -14.97 2.97
C VAL A 135 -0.36 -13.56 2.53
N SER A 136 -0.74 -12.70 3.47
CA SER A 136 -1.16 -11.34 3.18
C SER A 136 0.04 -10.42 2.93
N LEU A 137 1.04 -10.47 3.81
CA LEU A 137 2.27 -9.69 3.69
C LEU A 137 3.44 -10.58 4.11
N SER A 138 4.46 -10.70 3.26
CA SER A 138 5.67 -11.47 3.55
C SER A 138 6.93 -10.80 3.00
N PRO A 139 7.29 -9.61 3.51
CA PRO A 139 8.60 -9.05 3.20
C PRO A 139 9.72 -9.90 3.80
N GLY A 140 10.76 -10.17 3.00
CA GLY A 140 11.99 -10.80 3.49
C GLY A 140 12.76 -9.91 4.47
N GLY A 141 12.58 -8.58 4.38
CA GLY A 141 13.13 -7.61 5.30
C GLY A 141 12.20 -7.23 6.46
N GLN A 142 12.42 -6.03 7.02
CA GLN A 142 11.52 -5.47 8.02
C GLN A 142 10.22 -5.00 7.37
N LEU A 143 9.08 -5.31 8.00
CA LEU A 143 7.79 -4.72 7.71
C LEU A 143 7.55 -3.53 8.66
N THR A 144 7.25 -2.36 8.11
CA THR A 144 6.79 -1.20 8.89
C THR A 144 5.43 -0.75 8.37
N ILE A 145 4.44 -0.69 9.25
CA ILE A 145 3.09 -0.23 8.94
C ILE A 145 2.86 1.05 9.75
N GLN A 146 2.69 2.18 9.07
CA GLN A 146 2.70 3.50 9.73
C GLN A 146 1.84 4.57 9.06
N GLY A 147 1.69 5.72 9.72
CA GLY A 147 1.11 6.92 9.11
C GLY A 147 -0.41 6.86 8.95
N GLY A 148 -1.09 6.26 9.93
CA GLY A 148 -2.54 6.27 10.01
C GLY A 148 -3.26 5.34 9.05
N CYS A 149 -2.58 4.36 8.44
CA CYS A 149 -3.23 3.39 7.57
C CYS A 149 -4.06 2.37 8.35
N THR A 150 -4.90 1.63 7.62
CA THR A 150 -5.63 0.46 8.11
C THR A 150 -5.33 -0.75 7.23
N ILE A 151 -4.89 -1.84 7.83
CA ILE A 151 -4.66 -3.12 7.14
C ILE A 151 -5.67 -4.16 7.63
N GLU A 152 -6.37 -4.77 6.68
CA GLU A 152 -7.25 -5.92 6.90
C GLU A 152 -6.63 -7.13 6.18
N ALA A 153 -5.86 -7.92 6.94
CA ALA A 153 -5.16 -9.10 6.44
C ALA A 153 -5.99 -10.36 6.70
N LYS A 154 -6.49 -10.97 5.61
CA LYS A 154 -7.34 -12.17 5.62
C LYS A 154 -6.52 -13.48 5.67
N SER A 155 -5.21 -13.37 5.82
CA SER A 155 -4.26 -14.47 5.94
C SER A 155 -3.01 -13.97 6.67
N PRO A 156 -2.06 -14.85 7.05
CA PRO A 156 -0.96 -14.48 7.92
C PRO A 156 -0.11 -13.29 7.43
N VAL A 157 0.46 -12.58 8.39
CA VAL A 157 1.45 -11.52 8.18
C VAL A 157 2.80 -11.99 8.70
N TRP A 158 3.78 -12.11 7.81
CA TRP A 158 5.14 -12.54 8.12
C TRP A 158 6.13 -11.39 7.95
N GLY A 159 7.29 -11.52 8.59
CA GLY A 159 8.41 -10.60 8.35
C GLY A 159 9.65 -10.96 9.14
N ASN A 160 10.80 -10.40 8.78
CA ASN A 160 12.00 -10.56 9.61
C ASN A 160 11.87 -9.78 10.93
N ALA A 161 11.27 -8.59 10.87
CA ALA A 161 10.83 -7.81 12.03
C ALA A 161 9.55 -7.07 11.62
N ILE A 162 8.61 -6.88 12.55
CA ILE A 162 7.38 -6.13 12.28
C ILE A 162 7.31 -4.93 13.22
N THR A 163 7.11 -3.75 12.67
CA THR A 163 6.82 -2.52 13.43
C THR A 163 5.48 -1.96 13.00
N ILE A 164 4.58 -1.72 13.97
CA ILE A 164 3.29 -1.06 13.75
C ILE A 164 3.32 0.24 14.54
N ASP A 165 3.28 1.36 13.83
CA ASP A 165 3.49 2.70 14.37
C ASP A 165 2.37 3.65 13.95
N ASP A 166 1.45 3.93 14.87
CA ASP A 166 0.22 4.68 14.60
C ASP A 166 -0.58 4.14 13.39
N ALA A 167 -0.82 2.83 13.40
CA ALA A 167 -1.63 2.16 12.39
C ALA A 167 -2.61 1.15 13.01
N GLN A 168 -3.67 0.83 12.27
CA GLN A 168 -4.58 -0.26 12.63
C GLN A 168 -4.25 -1.47 11.77
N VAL A 169 -4.11 -2.64 12.40
CA VAL A 169 -3.89 -3.90 11.71
C VAL A 169 -4.81 -4.94 12.31
N HIS A 170 -5.63 -5.55 11.47
CA HIS A 170 -6.36 -6.76 11.77
C HIS A 170 -5.77 -7.88 10.93
N ALA A 171 -5.36 -8.97 11.57
CA ALA A 171 -4.75 -10.12 10.90
C ALA A 171 -5.38 -11.41 11.41
N VAL A 172 -5.69 -12.32 10.48
CA VAL A 172 -6.22 -13.66 10.78
C VAL A 172 -5.30 -14.74 10.19
N ARG A 173 -5.23 -15.89 10.85
CA ARG A 173 -4.57 -17.09 10.33
C ARG A 173 -5.37 -17.68 9.17
N LEU A 174 -4.71 -18.46 8.32
CA LEU A 174 -5.39 -19.17 7.25
C LEU A 174 -5.71 -20.62 7.67
N TRP A 175 -4.75 -21.28 8.31
CA TRP A 175 -4.85 -22.67 8.73
C TRP A 175 -5.03 -22.81 10.24
N GLU A 176 -5.53 -23.96 10.69
CA GLU A 176 -5.54 -24.28 12.12
C GLU A 176 -4.11 -24.30 12.68
N ASP A 177 -3.95 -23.84 13.93
CA ASP A 177 -2.69 -23.72 14.67
C ASP A 177 -1.57 -22.86 14.03
N GLU A 178 -1.83 -22.24 12.89
CA GLU A 178 -0.95 -21.23 12.29
C GLU A 178 -1.07 -19.89 13.05
N PRO A 179 0.05 -19.17 13.29
CA PRO A 179 -0.03 -17.81 13.79
C PRO A 179 -0.59 -16.85 12.73
N CYS A 180 -1.47 -15.94 13.14
CA CYS A 180 -1.92 -14.85 12.24
C CYS A 180 -0.82 -13.82 11.94
N MET A 181 0.18 -13.71 12.81
CA MET A 181 1.30 -12.79 12.63
C MET A 181 2.56 -13.38 13.26
N CYS A 182 3.68 -13.37 12.52
CA CYS A 182 4.97 -13.88 12.98
C CYS A 182 6.12 -12.99 12.52
N ALA A 183 7.07 -12.72 13.41
CA ALA A 183 8.31 -12.03 13.06
C ALA A 183 9.55 -12.67 13.68
N PHE A 184 10.60 -12.91 12.90
CA PHE A 184 11.80 -13.60 13.39
C PHE A 184 12.54 -12.84 14.51
N ARG A 185 12.70 -11.52 14.36
CA ARG A 185 13.44 -10.61 15.26
C ARG A 185 12.54 -9.78 16.18
N GLY A 186 11.22 -9.99 16.14
CA GLY A 186 10.28 -9.34 17.04
C GLY A 186 9.21 -8.51 16.35
N ILE A 187 8.12 -8.31 17.10
CA ILE A 187 7.00 -7.44 16.76
C ILE A 187 7.02 -6.26 17.72
N LYS A 188 7.01 -5.03 17.20
CA LYS A 188 7.07 -3.79 17.99
C LYS A 188 5.85 -2.93 17.70
N LEU A 189 5.18 -2.49 18.76
CA LEU A 189 4.10 -1.51 18.69
C LEU A 189 4.64 -0.14 19.14
N LYS A 190 4.46 0.89 18.31
CA LYS A 190 4.93 2.26 18.50
C LYS A 190 3.80 3.28 18.31
N GLY A 191 4.05 4.54 18.61
CA GLY A 191 3.07 5.62 18.41
C GLY A 191 1.83 5.46 19.30
N GLY A 192 1.97 4.75 20.42
CA GLY A 192 0.85 4.38 21.30
C GLY A 192 -0.01 3.22 20.79
N SER A 193 0.31 2.62 19.64
CA SER A 193 -0.41 1.44 19.13
C SER A 193 -0.41 0.33 20.16
N TYR A 194 -1.52 -0.41 20.24
CA TYR A 194 -1.71 -1.46 21.24
C TYR A 194 -2.50 -2.63 20.69
N LEU A 195 -2.22 -3.82 21.22
CA LEU A 195 -3.01 -5.02 20.96
C LEU A 195 -4.37 -4.88 21.65
N ALA A 196 -5.43 -4.70 20.86
CA ALA A 196 -6.79 -4.54 21.36
C ALA A 196 -7.51 -5.90 21.50
N SER A 197 -7.20 -6.85 20.63
CA SER A 197 -7.74 -8.21 20.69
C SER A 197 -6.67 -9.23 20.26
N PRO A 198 -6.60 -10.41 20.91
CA PRO A 198 -7.34 -10.76 22.11
C PRO A 198 -6.77 -10.06 23.35
N GLN A 199 -7.65 -9.63 24.26
CA GLN A 199 -7.21 -8.94 25.46
C GLN A 199 -6.35 -9.86 26.35
N GLY A 200 -5.24 -9.30 26.86
CA GLY A 200 -4.31 -10.01 27.72
C GLY A 200 -3.31 -10.89 26.96
N ALA A 201 -3.34 -10.92 25.63
CA ALA A 201 -2.29 -11.57 24.87
C ALA A 201 -0.98 -10.79 24.92
N THR A 202 0.12 -11.54 24.89
CA THR A 202 1.50 -11.06 24.94
C THR A 202 2.22 -11.42 23.65
N CYS A 203 3.25 -10.67 23.30
CA CYS A 203 4.14 -11.03 22.20
C CYS A 203 5.32 -11.83 22.76
N GLU A 204 5.46 -13.08 22.31
CA GLU A 204 6.47 -14.00 22.84
C GLU A 204 7.13 -14.78 21.71
N TYR A 205 8.38 -15.17 21.94
CA TYR A 205 9.07 -16.08 21.04
C TYR A 205 8.52 -17.50 21.20
N ARG A 206 8.26 -18.16 20.07
CA ARG A 206 7.84 -19.56 19.97
C ARG A 206 8.68 -20.29 18.93
N GLY A 207 8.93 -21.57 19.19
CA GLY A 207 9.51 -22.51 18.24
C GLY A 207 8.47 -23.55 17.81
N ASP A 208 8.81 -24.33 16.79
CA ASP A 208 8.06 -25.47 16.26
C ASP A 208 6.60 -25.15 15.88
N MET A 209 6.40 -23.98 15.28
CA MET A 209 5.07 -23.54 14.82
C MET A 209 4.78 -24.03 13.40
N TYR A 210 3.53 -24.40 13.15
CA TYR A 210 3.04 -24.72 11.80
C TYR A 210 3.24 -23.51 10.86
N HIS A 211 3.86 -23.75 9.69
CA HIS A 211 4.27 -22.79 8.64
C HIS A 211 5.22 -21.63 9.01
N ALA A 212 5.28 -21.22 10.28
CA ALA A 212 6.18 -20.14 10.72
C ALA A 212 7.53 -20.65 11.24
N ILE A 213 7.67 -21.96 11.51
CA ILE A 213 8.83 -22.64 12.12
C ILE A 213 9.22 -22.08 13.50
N ARG A 214 9.61 -20.81 13.59
CA ARG A 214 9.96 -20.10 14.83
C ARG A 214 9.88 -18.59 14.65
N GLY A 215 9.57 -17.87 15.73
CA GLY A 215 9.55 -16.41 15.73
C GLY A 215 8.72 -15.84 16.87
N TYR A 216 8.63 -14.52 16.90
CA TYR A 216 7.74 -13.80 17.82
C TYR A 216 6.33 -13.78 17.27
N VAL A 217 5.39 -14.21 18.10
CA VAL A 217 3.96 -14.29 17.79
C VAL A 217 3.15 -13.75 18.96
N PHE A 218 1.88 -13.44 18.73
CA PHE A 218 0.96 -13.14 19.83
C PHE A 218 0.40 -14.43 20.42
N VAL A 219 0.35 -14.50 21.74
CA VAL A 219 -0.12 -15.68 22.48
C VAL A 219 -1.07 -15.26 23.60
N LYS A 220 -2.06 -16.10 23.89
CA LYS A 220 -2.93 -15.95 25.07
C LYS A 220 -2.74 -17.17 25.95
N GLY A 221 -1.96 -17.01 27.02
CA GLY A 221 -1.48 -18.15 27.80
C GLY A 221 -0.58 -19.04 26.94
N LYS A 222 -1.00 -20.29 26.71
CA LYS A 222 -0.23 -21.25 25.89
C LYS A 222 -0.62 -21.25 24.40
N GLU A 223 -1.77 -20.66 24.07
CA GLU A 223 -2.33 -20.72 22.72
C GLU A 223 -1.76 -19.62 21.82
N ILE A 224 -1.45 -19.97 20.58
CA ILE A 224 -1.07 -19.03 19.52
C ILE A 224 -2.33 -18.30 19.06
N CYS A 225 -2.26 -16.97 18.98
CA CYS A 225 -3.39 -16.18 18.50
C CYS A 225 -3.59 -16.40 17.00
N GLY A 226 -4.77 -16.93 16.64
CA GLY A 226 -5.21 -17.06 15.26
C GLY A 226 -5.85 -15.80 14.67
N GLU A 227 -6.08 -14.80 15.50
CA GLU A 227 -6.59 -13.49 15.09
C GLU A 227 -6.03 -12.45 16.04
N VAL A 228 -5.63 -11.29 15.52
CA VAL A 228 -5.26 -10.13 16.31
C VAL A 228 -5.84 -8.86 15.73
N LEU A 229 -6.28 -7.97 16.61
CA LEU A 229 -6.64 -6.60 16.28
C LEU A 229 -5.70 -5.66 17.03
N ILE A 230 -4.89 -4.92 16.29
CA ILE A 230 -4.00 -3.88 16.79
C ILE A 230 -4.63 -2.55 16.40
N LYS A 231 -4.83 -1.67 17.38
CA LYS A 231 -5.40 -0.34 17.19
C LYS A 231 -4.33 0.74 17.36
N ARG A 232 -4.59 1.90 16.76
CA ARG A 232 -3.81 3.13 16.93
C ARG A 232 -3.83 3.59 18.39
N GLY A 233 -2.88 4.46 18.75
CA GLY A 233 -2.83 5.05 20.08
C GLY A 233 -4.10 5.81 20.44
N LYS A 234 -4.48 5.79 21.72
CA LYS A 234 -5.75 6.38 22.21
C LYS A 234 -5.89 7.89 22.00
N ASN A 235 -4.88 8.59 21.49
CA ASN A 235 -4.87 10.03 21.24
C ASN A 235 -4.38 10.42 19.82
N THR A 236 -4.19 9.46 18.91
CA THR A 236 -3.85 9.74 17.51
C THR A 236 -5.12 9.80 16.68
N GLY A 237 -6.03 10.67 17.10
CA GLY A 237 -7.33 10.88 16.46
C GLY A 237 -7.14 10.94 14.94
N ILE A 238 -8.02 10.25 14.22
CA ILE A 238 -8.14 10.37 12.77
C ILE A 238 -8.12 11.86 12.47
N ASP A 239 -7.04 12.36 11.87
CA ASP A 239 -7.10 13.63 11.18
C ASP A 239 -8.24 13.46 10.19
N ASN A 240 -9.38 14.07 10.51
CA ASN A 240 -10.55 14.07 9.66
C ASN A 240 -10.04 14.42 8.27
N ALA A 241 -10.26 13.52 7.30
CA ALA A 241 -9.87 13.75 5.93
C ALA A 241 -10.26 15.19 5.58
N ALA A 242 -9.26 16.05 5.31
CA ALA A 242 -9.51 17.42 4.94
C ALA A 242 -10.51 17.36 3.80
N THR A 243 -11.75 17.79 4.09
CA THR A 243 -12.80 17.81 3.08
C THR A 243 -12.23 18.66 1.95
N PRO A 244 -12.12 18.15 0.71
CA PRO A 244 -11.64 18.99 -0.38
C PRO A 244 -12.48 20.26 -0.37
N PRO A 245 -11.87 21.46 -0.49
CA PRO A 245 -12.62 22.70 -0.43
C PRO A 245 -13.77 22.59 -1.42
N SER A 246 -14.99 22.77 -0.90
CA SER A 246 -16.20 22.82 -1.71
C SER A 246 -15.99 23.86 -2.81
N THR A 247 -15.89 23.42 -4.07
CA THR A 247 -15.93 24.29 -5.24
C THR A 247 -17.35 24.80 -5.56
N LYS A 248 -18.32 24.60 -4.65
CA LYS A 248 -19.63 25.25 -4.74
C LYS A 248 -19.57 26.60 -4.06
N GLU A 249 -19.84 27.66 -4.81
CA GLU A 249 -20.18 28.97 -4.25
C GLU A 249 -21.28 28.80 -3.21
N ASP A 250 -21.08 29.39 -2.03
CA ASP A 250 -22.06 29.33 -0.95
C ASP A 250 -23.39 29.93 -1.40
N VAL A 251 -24.47 29.17 -1.23
CA VAL A 251 -25.82 29.67 -1.50
C VAL A 251 -26.32 30.34 -0.23
N ILE A 252 -26.52 31.66 -0.28
CA ILE A 252 -26.88 32.49 0.87
C ILE A 252 -28.30 33.05 0.69
N TYR A 253 -29.12 32.97 1.73
CA TYR A 253 -30.46 33.57 1.79
C TYR A 253 -30.64 34.48 3.01
N THR A 254 -31.54 35.46 2.92
CA THR A 254 -32.11 36.14 4.11
C THR A 254 -33.08 35.22 4.85
N LEU A 255 -33.49 35.59 6.07
CA LEU A 255 -34.55 34.86 6.79
C LEU A 255 -35.90 34.89 6.06
N ASP A 256 -36.12 35.90 5.22
CA ASP A 256 -37.31 36.01 4.37
C ASP A 256 -37.20 35.19 3.07
N GLY A 257 -36.13 34.40 2.90
CA GLY A 257 -35.93 33.52 1.75
C GLY A 257 -35.39 34.21 0.49
N ILE A 258 -34.90 35.44 0.58
CA ILE A 258 -34.33 36.16 -0.56
C ILE A 258 -32.89 35.68 -0.80
N ARG A 259 -32.58 35.21 -2.01
CA ARG A 259 -31.22 34.77 -2.38
C ARG A 259 -30.27 35.96 -2.52
N MET A 260 -29.15 35.91 -1.81
CA MET A 260 -28.10 36.92 -1.89
C MET A 260 -27.13 36.62 -3.04
N LYS A 261 -26.74 37.67 -3.77
CA LYS A 261 -25.76 37.60 -4.88
C LYS A 261 -24.34 37.99 -4.48
N LEU A 262 -24.16 38.46 -3.24
CA LEU A 262 -22.87 38.85 -2.69
C LEU A 262 -22.29 37.73 -1.83
N PRO A 263 -20.97 37.56 -1.79
CA PRO A 263 -20.31 36.63 -0.87
C PRO A 263 -20.56 37.06 0.59
N PHE A 264 -20.56 36.10 1.51
CA PHE A 264 -20.98 36.30 2.90
C PHE A 264 -20.22 37.45 3.59
N GLU A 265 -18.93 37.62 3.27
CA GLU A 265 -18.01 38.63 3.81
C GLU A 265 -18.42 40.06 3.44
N ARG A 266 -19.21 40.24 2.37
CA ARG A 266 -19.67 41.57 1.90
C ARG A 266 -21.10 41.91 2.31
N LEU A 267 -21.80 41.01 3.00
CA LEU A 267 -23.15 41.26 3.51
C LEU A 267 -23.14 42.21 4.72
N PRO A 268 -24.19 43.00 4.97
CA PRO A 268 -24.33 43.76 6.20
C PRO A 268 -24.46 42.84 7.43
N LYS A 269 -24.34 43.42 8.63
CA LYS A 269 -24.60 42.69 9.88
C LYS A 269 -26.04 42.20 9.88
N GLY A 270 -26.26 40.96 10.30
CA GLY A 270 -27.57 40.34 10.21
C GLY A 270 -27.53 38.83 10.34
N VAL A 271 -28.67 38.18 10.12
CA VAL A 271 -28.79 36.72 10.19
C VAL A 271 -29.16 36.19 8.81
N TYR A 272 -28.41 35.19 8.35
CA TYR A 272 -28.52 34.60 7.01
C TYR A 272 -28.62 33.09 7.10
N VAL A 273 -29.06 32.47 6.02
CA VAL A 273 -28.98 31.01 5.81
C VAL A 273 -27.91 30.74 4.76
N VAL A 274 -26.78 30.19 5.16
CA VAL A 274 -25.64 29.85 4.30
C VAL A 274 -25.59 28.34 4.14
N ASN A 275 -25.78 27.83 2.92
CA ASN A 275 -25.85 26.40 2.61
C ASN A 275 -26.81 25.62 3.53
N GLY A 276 -27.96 26.20 3.85
CA GLY A 276 -28.98 25.59 4.71
C GLY A 276 -28.75 25.72 6.22
N LYS A 277 -27.68 26.41 6.65
CA LYS A 277 -27.41 26.68 8.08
C LYS A 277 -27.62 28.15 8.42
N LYS A 278 -28.29 28.43 9.53
CA LYS A 278 -28.46 29.80 10.05
C LYS A 278 -27.13 30.31 10.62
N VAL A 279 -26.65 31.45 10.11
CA VAL A 279 -25.38 32.09 10.49
C VAL A 279 -25.66 33.55 10.83
N LYS A 280 -25.16 34.02 11.97
CA LYS A 280 -25.20 35.44 12.36
C LYS A 280 -23.89 36.10 11.92
N LYS A 281 -23.99 37.21 11.20
CA LYS A 281 -22.87 38.07 10.85
C LYS A 281 -22.80 39.24 11.84
N GLU A 282 -21.69 39.30 12.56
CA GLU A 282 -21.41 40.32 13.58
C GLU A 282 -20.76 41.58 13.03
#